data_AF-A0A517PQZ4-F1
#
_entry.id   AF-A0A517PQZ4-F1
#
_cell.length_a   1.000
_cell.length_b   1.000
_cell.length_c   1.000
_cell.angle_alpha   90.00
_cell.angle_beta   90.00
_cell.angle_gamma   90.00
#
_symmetry.space_group_name_H-M   'P 1'
#
loop_
_entity.id
_entity.type
_entity.pdbx_description
1 polymer ?
#
loop_
_entity_poly.entity_id
_entity_poly.type
_entity_poly.pdbx_seq_one_letter_code
_entity_poly.pdbx_strand_id
1 'polypeptide(L)'
;MALSDEMNQGEIDWTAIARTLGALDDDGREWGSSTTAREAICMIIGTKHLRAAVDHYVSQQKGSELVRNVLWLLHPWCAMERCYEIYQNEKDPDARVEAIELLRVVADRRALPWIKGLLEDPDDGIQCWSAGIVDQLLWSHLVDPEECEELLQIMKNHPNKEVLERYSFIMEFLNERENDS
;
A
#
# COMPACT_ATOMS: atom_id res chain seq x y z
N MET A 1 16.34 22.65 -10.50
CA MET A 1 15.62 23.75 -9.83
C MET A 1 15.41 23.28 -8.40
N ALA A 2 16.20 23.81 -7.47
CA ALA A 2 16.18 23.38 -6.07
C ALA A 2 14.82 23.73 -5.45
N LEU A 3 14.27 22.82 -4.64
CA LEU A 3 13.10 23.08 -3.81
C LEU A 3 13.39 24.32 -2.94
N SER A 4 12.47 25.28 -2.93
CA SER A 4 12.64 26.56 -2.25
C SER A 4 12.81 26.38 -0.73
N ASP A 5 13.73 27.16 -0.16
CA ASP A 5 14.12 27.24 1.26
C ASP A 5 12.97 27.52 2.27
N GLU A 6 11.72 27.56 1.83
CA GLU A 6 10.54 27.80 2.66
C GLU A 6 10.08 26.57 3.47
N MET A 7 10.54 25.36 3.12
CA MET A 7 10.20 24.14 3.88
C MET A 7 10.97 23.97 5.20
N ASN A 8 11.88 24.90 5.55
CA ASN A 8 12.78 24.78 6.71
C ASN A 8 12.52 25.77 7.86
N GLN A 9 11.36 26.44 7.92
CA GLN A 9 11.10 27.46 8.97
C GLN A 9 10.50 26.92 10.29
N GLY A 10 10.79 25.66 10.63
CA GLY A 10 10.54 25.12 11.97
C GLY A 10 11.42 23.90 12.21
N GLU A 11 12.08 23.84 13.36
CA GLU A 11 12.79 22.64 13.79
C GLU A 11 11.77 21.50 13.97
N ILE A 12 12.07 20.30 13.45
CA ILE A 12 11.20 19.13 13.62
C ILE A 12 11.17 18.79 15.11
N ASP A 13 9.99 18.82 15.72
CA ASP A 13 9.79 18.37 17.09
C ASP A 13 9.80 16.83 17.16
N TRP A 14 11.02 16.28 17.21
CA TRP A 14 11.24 14.84 17.30
C TRP A 14 10.65 14.23 18.57
N THR A 15 10.58 14.98 19.68
CA THR A 15 9.96 14.51 20.93
C THR A 15 8.46 14.35 20.76
N ALA A 16 7.78 15.30 20.11
CA ALA A 16 6.35 15.19 19.82
C ALA A 16 6.04 14.05 18.84
N ILE A 17 6.85 13.88 17.79
CA ILE A 17 6.72 12.74 16.85
C ILE A 17 6.92 11.42 17.59
N ALA A 18 7.99 11.28 18.37
CA ALA A 18 8.27 10.07 19.11
C ALA A 18 7.13 9.72 20.08
N ARG A 19 6.58 10.70 20.81
CA ARG A 19 5.40 10.46 21.67
C ARG A 19 4.17 10.03 20.88
N THR A 20 3.92 10.67 19.73
CA THR A 20 2.74 10.36 18.89
C THR A 20 2.78 8.93 18.36
N LEU A 21 3.97 8.48 17.95
CA LEU A 21 4.19 7.11 17.47
C LEU A 21 4.28 6.09 18.62
N GLY A 22 4.22 6.57 19.87
CA GLY A 22 4.52 5.78 21.05
C GLY A 22 5.87 5.12 20.89
N ALA A 23 6.91 5.87 20.52
CA ALA A 23 8.33 5.55 20.49
C ALA A 23 9.10 6.17 21.69
N LEU A 24 8.40 6.99 22.48
CA LEU A 24 8.85 7.62 23.72
C LEU A 24 7.69 7.60 24.73
N ASP A 25 7.88 6.99 25.90
CA ASP A 25 6.91 7.04 27.01
C ASP A 25 7.17 8.20 27.99
N ASP A 26 6.27 8.32 28.98
CA ASP A 26 6.34 9.30 30.06
C ASP A 26 7.53 9.08 31.02
N ASP A 27 8.08 7.85 31.08
CA ASP A 27 9.27 7.52 31.86
C ASP A 27 10.57 7.89 31.13
N GLY A 28 10.49 8.37 29.88
CA GLY A 28 11.64 8.75 29.06
C GLY A 28 12.34 7.58 28.39
N ARG A 29 11.70 6.41 28.30
CA ARG A 29 12.25 5.26 27.57
C ARG A 29 11.99 5.44 26.07
N GLU A 30 12.97 5.07 25.26
CA GLU A 30 12.93 5.22 23.81
C GLU A 30 13.02 3.86 23.11
N TRP A 31 12.33 3.73 21.99
CA TRP A 31 12.44 2.57 21.09
C TRP A 31 12.24 3.00 19.64
N GLY A 32 12.70 2.16 18.71
CA GLY A 32 12.58 2.43 17.30
C GLY A 32 12.54 1.15 16.48
N SER A 33 11.87 1.23 15.34
CA SER A 33 11.77 0.19 14.33
C SER A 33 11.74 0.84 12.95
N SER A 34 11.95 0.05 11.90
CA SER A 34 11.75 0.52 10.53
C SER A 34 10.31 1.02 10.30
N THR A 35 9.32 0.43 10.98
CA THR A 35 7.92 0.86 10.92
C THR A 35 7.74 2.25 11.50
N THR A 36 8.19 2.48 12.74
CA THR A 36 8.08 3.81 13.38
C THR A 36 8.88 4.87 12.61
N ALA A 37 10.01 4.51 11.99
CA ALA A 37 10.76 5.43 11.15
C ALA A 37 9.98 5.85 9.88
N ARG A 38 9.33 4.91 9.19
CA ARG A 38 8.47 5.24 8.03
C ARG A 38 7.30 6.11 8.43
N GLU A 39 6.66 5.82 9.56
CA GLU A 39 5.54 6.62 10.07
C GLU A 39 5.98 8.04 10.45
N ALA A 40 7.15 8.20 11.07
CA ALA A 40 7.74 9.50 11.35
C ALA A 40 8.00 10.30 10.06
N ILE A 41 8.57 9.66 9.03
CA ILE A 41 8.76 10.29 7.72
C ILE A 41 7.40 10.71 7.11
N CYS A 42 6.38 9.86 7.23
CA CYS A 42 5.03 10.21 6.77
C CYS A 42 4.46 11.43 7.51
N MET A 43 4.68 11.54 8.83
CA MET A 43 4.27 12.72 9.62
C MET A 43 4.99 14.00 9.16
N ILE A 44 6.29 13.90 8.86
CA ILE A 44 7.10 15.04 8.39
C ILE A 44 6.65 15.51 7.01
N ILE A 45 6.40 14.57 6.09
CA ILE A 45 5.88 14.89 4.74
C ILE A 45 4.46 15.45 4.85
N GLY A 46 3.65 14.87 5.74
CA GLY A 46 2.28 15.26 6.02
C GLY A 46 1.27 14.63 5.06
N THR A 47 0.11 14.29 5.63
CA THR A 47 -1.01 13.60 4.96
C THR A 47 -1.43 14.26 3.64
N LYS A 48 -1.49 15.59 3.60
CA LYS A 48 -1.87 16.34 2.38
C LYS A 48 -0.94 16.05 1.22
N HIS A 49 0.38 16.04 1.45
CA HIS A 49 1.37 15.84 0.39
C HIS A 49 1.41 14.37 -0.07
N LEU A 50 1.27 13.42 0.86
CA LEU A 50 1.19 12.00 0.53
C LEU A 50 -0.05 11.67 -0.32
N ARG A 51 -1.20 12.26 0.01
CA ARG A 51 -2.42 12.10 -0.80
C ARG A 51 -2.29 12.75 -2.18
N ALA A 52 -1.71 13.95 -2.25
CA ALA A 52 -1.42 14.59 -3.53
C ALA A 52 -0.43 13.79 -4.39
N ALA A 53 0.47 13.02 -3.77
CA ALA A 53 1.37 12.11 -4.48
C ALA A 53 0.58 10.96 -5.15
N VAL A 54 -0.43 10.40 -4.48
CA VAL A 54 -1.36 9.44 -5.11
C VAL A 54 -2.04 10.08 -6.32
N ASP A 55 -2.58 11.30 -6.18
CA ASP A 55 -3.23 11.99 -7.30
C ASP A 55 -2.25 12.25 -8.46
N HIS A 56 -0.98 12.57 -8.17
CA HIS A 56 0.09 12.74 -9.16
C HIS A 56 0.39 11.45 -9.92
N TYR A 57 0.40 10.32 -9.21
CA TYR A 57 0.59 9.01 -9.81
C TYR A 57 -0.57 8.63 -10.72
N VAL A 58 -1.81 8.69 -10.21
CA VAL A 58 -3.03 8.28 -10.93
C VAL A 58 -3.25 9.14 -12.18
N SER A 59 -2.88 10.42 -12.14
CA SER A 59 -2.93 11.30 -13.31
C SER A 59 -1.78 11.09 -14.32
N GLN A 60 -0.93 10.07 -14.11
CA GLN A 60 0.16 9.67 -15.00
C GLN A 60 1.12 10.82 -15.36
N GLN A 61 1.34 11.72 -14.40
CA GLN A 61 2.23 12.86 -14.57
C GLN A 61 3.70 12.41 -14.57
N LYS A 62 4.58 13.19 -15.23
CA LYS A 62 6.02 12.94 -15.23
C LYS A 62 6.54 12.81 -13.80
N GLY A 63 7.32 11.76 -13.54
CA GLY A 63 7.81 11.42 -12.20
C GLY A 63 6.87 10.50 -11.40
N SER A 64 5.76 10.03 -11.98
CA SER A 64 4.87 9.04 -11.37
C SER A 64 5.61 7.81 -10.83
N GLU A 65 6.54 7.23 -11.59
CA GLU A 65 7.32 6.08 -11.11
C GLU A 65 8.16 6.39 -9.87
N LEU A 66 8.76 7.59 -9.80
CA LEU A 66 9.49 7.98 -8.59
C LEU A 66 8.52 8.10 -7.40
N VAL A 67 7.35 8.70 -7.62
CA VAL A 67 6.31 8.79 -6.60
C VAL A 67 5.87 7.40 -6.13
N ARG A 68 5.63 6.47 -7.05
CA ARG A 68 5.29 5.07 -6.74
C ARG A 68 6.34 4.41 -5.86
N ASN A 69 7.63 4.58 -6.18
CA ASN A 69 8.72 4.02 -5.38
C ASN A 69 8.83 4.66 -3.99
N VAL A 70 8.60 5.97 -3.87
CA VAL A 70 8.56 6.66 -2.57
C VAL A 70 7.39 6.14 -1.73
N LEU A 71 6.20 6.01 -2.32
CA LEU A 71 5.03 5.51 -1.61
C LEU A 71 5.16 4.04 -1.23
N TRP A 72 5.76 3.20 -2.10
CA TRP A 72 6.14 1.83 -1.75
C TRP A 72 7.04 1.85 -0.51
N LEU A 73 8.16 2.58 -0.51
CA LEU A 73 9.08 2.58 0.61
C LEU A 73 8.42 2.93 1.96
N LEU A 74 7.42 3.83 1.93
CA LEU A 74 6.79 4.39 3.12
C LEU A 74 5.53 3.63 3.58
N HIS A 75 4.82 2.95 2.68
CA HIS A 75 3.50 2.34 2.94
C HIS A 75 2.53 3.27 3.73
N PRO A 76 2.29 4.52 3.29
CA PRO A 76 1.48 5.45 4.07
C PRO A 76 0.01 5.05 4.08
N TRP A 77 -0.59 4.95 5.27
CA TRP A 77 -2.02 4.65 5.41
C TRP A 77 -2.91 5.62 4.61
N CYS A 78 -2.63 6.91 4.70
CA CYS A 78 -3.41 7.92 3.97
C CYS A 78 -3.28 7.81 2.44
N ALA A 79 -2.21 7.19 1.92
CA ALA A 79 -2.09 6.90 0.49
C ALA A 79 -2.94 5.68 0.10
N MET A 80 -2.94 4.62 0.91
CA MET A 80 -3.86 3.49 0.74
C MET A 80 -5.33 3.94 0.75
N GLU A 81 -5.72 4.75 1.74
CA GLU A 81 -7.06 5.34 1.82
C GLU A 81 -7.36 6.16 0.57
N ARG A 82 -6.41 6.98 0.10
CA ARG A 82 -6.63 7.79 -1.10
C ARG A 82 -6.81 6.96 -2.35
N CYS A 83 -6.05 5.88 -2.54
CA CYS A 83 -6.26 4.95 -3.65
C CYS A 83 -7.67 4.35 -3.60
N TYR A 84 -8.10 3.90 -2.42
CA TYR A 84 -9.42 3.29 -2.26
C TYR A 84 -10.56 4.30 -2.47
N GLU A 85 -10.40 5.54 -1.99
CA GLU A 85 -11.35 6.63 -2.25
C GLU A 85 -11.49 6.94 -3.75
N ILE A 86 -10.39 6.98 -4.50
CA ILE A 86 -10.43 7.20 -5.96
C ILE A 86 -11.20 6.06 -6.62
N TYR A 87 -10.88 4.81 -6.28
CA TYR A 87 -11.60 3.64 -6.76
C TYR A 87 -13.12 3.72 -6.53
N GLN A 88 -13.55 4.18 -5.35
CA GLN A 88 -14.96 4.25 -4.98
C GLN A 88 -15.72 5.42 -5.63
N ASN A 89 -15.06 6.55 -5.86
CA ASN A 89 -15.75 7.81 -6.16
C ASN A 89 -15.48 8.36 -7.56
N GLU A 90 -14.38 7.96 -8.20
CA GLU A 90 -14.00 8.47 -9.51
C GLU A 90 -14.85 7.84 -10.62
N LYS A 91 -15.18 8.64 -11.64
CA LYS A 91 -16.00 8.17 -12.77
C LYS A 91 -15.17 7.62 -13.90
N ASP A 92 -13.92 8.08 -14.00
CA ASP A 92 -12.97 7.64 -15.02
C ASP A 92 -12.50 6.21 -14.69
N PRO A 93 -12.81 5.19 -15.52
CA PRO A 93 -12.42 3.82 -15.28
C PRO A 93 -10.89 3.65 -15.19
N ASP A 94 -10.14 4.38 -16.01
CA ASP A 94 -8.68 4.27 -16.04
C ASP A 94 -8.08 4.76 -14.71
N ALA A 95 -8.59 5.88 -14.18
CA ALA A 95 -8.17 6.39 -12.88
C ALA A 95 -8.47 5.41 -11.72
N ARG A 96 -9.59 4.69 -11.78
CA ARG A 96 -9.92 3.64 -10.79
C ARG A 96 -8.92 2.48 -10.87
N VAL A 97 -8.61 2.02 -12.07
CA VAL A 97 -7.64 0.93 -12.30
C VAL A 97 -6.24 1.33 -11.82
N GLU A 98 -5.78 2.52 -12.19
CA GLU A 98 -4.46 3.06 -11.77
C GLU A 98 -4.37 3.23 -10.24
N ALA A 99 -5.46 3.62 -9.58
CA ALA A 99 -5.49 3.69 -8.12
C ALA A 99 -5.32 2.31 -7.45
N ILE A 100 -5.93 1.26 -8.02
CA ILE A 100 -5.78 -0.11 -7.50
C ILE A 100 -4.41 -0.71 -7.85
N GLU A 101 -3.84 -0.37 -9.01
CA GLU A 101 -2.44 -0.70 -9.32
C GLU A 101 -1.49 -0.10 -8.27
N LEU A 102 -1.68 1.16 -7.91
CA LEU A 102 -0.83 1.78 -6.88
C LEU A 102 -1.09 1.15 -5.52
N LEU A 103 -2.36 0.87 -5.19
CA LEU A 103 -2.73 0.20 -3.93
C LEU A 103 -1.97 -1.11 -3.76
N ARG A 104 -1.82 -1.92 -4.82
CA ARG A 104 -1.02 -3.15 -4.78
C ARG A 104 0.38 -2.97 -4.21
N VAL A 105 1.07 -1.88 -4.54
CA VAL A 105 2.46 -1.70 -4.07
C VAL A 105 2.57 -1.01 -2.72
N VAL A 106 1.56 -0.24 -2.32
CA VAL A 106 1.56 0.47 -1.03
C VAL A 106 0.82 -0.30 0.08
N ALA A 107 0.03 -1.32 -0.29
CA ALA A 107 -0.79 -2.08 0.64
C ALA A 107 0.05 -2.75 1.74
N ASP A 108 -0.54 -2.83 2.92
CA ASP A 108 -0.16 -3.75 3.98
C ASP A 108 -1.39 -4.52 4.47
N ARG A 109 -1.24 -5.26 5.57
CA ARG A 109 -2.31 -6.05 6.21
C ARG A 109 -3.63 -5.29 6.39
N ARG A 110 -3.62 -3.97 6.54
CA ARG A 110 -4.83 -3.16 6.74
C ARG A 110 -5.72 -3.10 5.50
N ALA A 111 -5.19 -3.41 4.32
CA ALA A 111 -5.96 -3.42 3.07
C ALA A 111 -6.81 -4.70 2.88
N LEU A 112 -6.57 -5.77 3.65
CA LEU A 112 -7.27 -7.06 3.52
C LEU A 112 -8.82 -6.94 3.44
N PRO A 113 -9.50 -6.10 4.26
CA PRO A 113 -10.95 -5.97 4.20
C PRO A 113 -11.50 -5.45 2.88
N TRP A 114 -10.67 -4.80 2.05
CA TRP A 114 -11.10 -4.23 0.77
C TRP A 114 -11.00 -5.23 -0.38
N ILE A 115 -10.05 -6.18 -0.31
CA ILE A 115 -9.62 -6.99 -1.45
C ILE A 115 -10.76 -7.84 -2.01
N LYS A 116 -11.59 -8.44 -1.14
CA LYS A 116 -12.74 -9.25 -1.59
C LYS A 116 -13.65 -8.47 -2.53
N GLY A 117 -14.03 -7.25 -2.17
CA GLY A 117 -14.91 -6.42 -3.00
C GLY A 117 -14.23 -5.99 -4.30
N LEU A 118 -12.90 -5.86 -4.31
CA LEU A 118 -12.16 -5.52 -5.53
C LEU A 118 -12.00 -6.73 -6.47
N LEU A 119 -11.86 -7.94 -5.95
CA LEU A 119 -11.90 -9.18 -6.74
C LEU A 119 -13.29 -9.40 -7.37
N GLU A 120 -14.36 -8.91 -6.73
CA GLU A 120 -15.73 -9.00 -7.24
C GLU A 120 -16.11 -7.81 -8.16
N ASP A 121 -15.23 -6.83 -8.38
CA ASP A 121 -15.51 -5.67 -9.24
C ASP A 121 -15.72 -6.12 -10.70
N PRO A 122 -16.67 -5.54 -11.45
CA PRO A 122 -16.89 -5.92 -12.85
C PRO A 122 -15.74 -5.58 -13.82
N ASP A 123 -14.79 -4.73 -13.42
CA ASP A 123 -13.64 -4.34 -14.24
C ASP A 123 -12.48 -5.35 -14.11
N ASP A 124 -12.11 -5.98 -15.23
CA ASP A 124 -11.05 -7.00 -15.26
C ASP A 124 -9.69 -6.48 -14.80
N GLY A 125 -9.38 -5.20 -15.02
CA GLY A 125 -8.14 -4.58 -14.58
C GLY A 125 -8.09 -4.42 -13.06
N ILE A 126 -9.21 -4.02 -12.45
CA ILE A 126 -9.34 -3.95 -10.99
C ILE A 126 -9.19 -5.34 -10.37
N GLN A 127 -9.85 -6.36 -10.93
CA GLN A 127 -9.73 -7.75 -10.46
C GLN A 127 -8.27 -8.23 -10.51
N CYS A 128 -7.58 -8.00 -11.63
CA CYS A 128 -6.18 -8.39 -11.83
C CYS A 128 -5.25 -7.72 -10.81
N TRP A 129 -5.34 -6.40 -10.65
CA TRP A 129 -4.50 -5.70 -9.67
C TRP A 129 -4.80 -6.10 -8.24
N SER A 130 -6.05 -6.46 -7.94
CA SER A 130 -6.47 -6.95 -6.62
C SER A 130 -5.89 -8.31 -6.27
N ALA A 131 -5.86 -9.24 -7.24
CA ALA A 131 -5.10 -10.47 -7.10
C ALA A 131 -3.62 -10.19 -6.87
N GLY A 132 -3.09 -9.14 -7.50
CA GLY A 132 -1.75 -8.65 -7.26
C GLY A 132 -1.50 -8.11 -5.85
N ILE A 133 -2.51 -7.54 -5.17
CA ILE A 133 -2.40 -7.12 -3.76
C ILE A 133 -2.11 -8.35 -2.89
N VAL A 134 -2.87 -9.43 -3.07
CA VAL A 134 -2.72 -10.67 -2.30
C VAL A 134 -1.31 -11.26 -2.48
N ASP A 135 -0.86 -11.35 -3.73
CA ASP A 135 0.49 -11.81 -4.08
C ASP A 135 1.57 -10.96 -3.39
N GLN A 136 1.51 -9.63 -3.54
CA GLN A 136 2.50 -8.73 -2.96
C GLN A 136 2.57 -8.85 -1.44
N LEU A 137 1.42 -8.96 -0.76
CA LEU A 137 1.34 -9.09 0.70
C LEU A 137 2.00 -10.40 1.17
N LEU A 138 1.70 -11.52 0.52
CA LEU A 138 2.26 -12.84 0.85
C LEU A 138 3.76 -12.92 0.53
N TRP A 139 4.16 -12.44 -0.65
CA TRP A 139 5.56 -12.42 -1.08
C TRP A 139 6.43 -11.54 -0.17
N SER A 140 5.89 -10.42 0.30
CA SER A 140 6.60 -9.49 1.19
C SER A 140 6.53 -9.88 2.68
N HIS A 141 5.93 -11.03 3.02
CA HIS A 141 5.71 -11.45 4.40
C HIS A 141 4.94 -10.41 5.26
N LEU A 142 4.06 -9.63 4.64
CA LEU A 142 3.24 -8.63 5.34
C LEU A 142 1.99 -9.24 5.98
N VAL A 143 1.61 -10.43 5.52
CA VAL A 143 0.51 -11.26 6.02
C VAL A 143 0.91 -12.72 5.96
N ASP A 144 0.28 -13.53 6.82
CA ASP A 144 0.42 -14.99 6.76
C ASP A 144 -0.61 -15.61 5.81
N PRO A 145 -0.32 -16.77 5.19
CA PRO A 145 -1.25 -17.44 4.26
C PRO A 145 -2.64 -17.70 4.85
N GLU A 146 -2.72 -18.02 6.14
CA GLU A 146 -3.97 -18.29 6.86
C GLU A 146 -4.90 -17.08 6.87
N GLU A 147 -4.35 -15.86 6.85
CA GLU A 147 -5.14 -14.63 6.80
C GLU A 147 -5.75 -14.39 5.42
N CYS A 148 -5.16 -14.99 4.39
CA CYS A 148 -5.59 -14.86 3.02
C CYS A 148 -6.43 -16.06 2.55
N GLU A 149 -6.75 -17.02 3.42
CA GLU A 149 -7.42 -18.28 3.03
C GLU A 149 -8.71 -18.04 2.23
N GLU A 150 -9.57 -17.13 2.68
CA GLU A 150 -10.80 -16.77 1.97
C GLU A 150 -10.50 -16.15 0.60
N LEU A 151 -9.53 -15.22 0.54
CA LEU A 151 -9.14 -14.54 -0.71
C LEU A 151 -8.54 -15.54 -1.71
N LEU A 152 -7.68 -16.45 -1.25
CA LEU A 152 -7.10 -17.51 -2.07
C LEU A 152 -8.17 -18.46 -2.62
N GLN A 153 -9.22 -18.77 -1.85
CA GLN A 153 -10.34 -19.56 -2.35
C GLN A 153 -11.17 -18.85 -3.41
N ILE A 154 -11.37 -17.54 -3.26
CA ILE A 154 -12.01 -16.71 -4.30
C ILE A 154 -11.17 -16.75 -5.57
N MET A 155 -9.86 -16.49 -5.45
CA MET A 155 -8.95 -16.43 -6.59
C MET A 155 -8.85 -17.77 -7.33
N LYS A 156 -8.85 -18.90 -6.60
CA LYS A 156 -8.78 -20.26 -7.16
C LYS A 156 -9.90 -20.58 -8.17
N ASN A 157 -11.09 -20.02 -7.98
CA ASN A 157 -12.27 -20.31 -8.80
C ASN A 157 -12.71 -19.07 -9.61
N HIS A 158 -11.84 -18.07 -9.71
CA HIS A 158 -12.20 -16.79 -10.29
C HIS A 158 -12.43 -16.90 -11.80
N PRO A 159 -13.46 -16.24 -12.37
CA PRO A 159 -13.73 -16.31 -13.81
C PRO A 159 -12.67 -15.61 -14.66
N ASN A 160 -11.99 -14.59 -14.12
CA ASN A 160 -10.90 -13.88 -14.80
C ASN A 160 -9.62 -14.73 -14.79
N LYS A 161 -9.10 -14.99 -16.00
CA LYS A 161 -7.92 -15.83 -16.23
C LYS A 161 -6.65 -15.26 -15.58
N GLU A 162 -6.47 -13.95 -15.55
CA GLU A 162 -5.28 -13.33 -14.95
C GLU A 162 -5.27 -13.53 -13.42
N VAL A 163 -6.43 -13.53 -12.79
CA VAL A 163 -6.58 -13.85 -11.36
C VAL A 163 -6.22 -15.31 -11.09
N LEU A 164 -6.65 -16.25 -11.95
CA LEU A 164 -6.31 -17.67 -11.84
C LEU A 164 -4.81 -17.94 -12.04
N GLU A 165 -4.20 -17.25 -13.01
CA GLU A 165 -2.76 -17.31 -13.25
C GLU A 165 -1.99 -16.78 -12.03
N ARG A 166 -2.45 -15.67 -11.45
CA ARG A 166 -1.87 -15.12 -10.22
C ARG A 166 -2.00 -16.07 -9.04
N TYR A 167 -3.17 -16.68 -8.84
CA TYR A 167 -3.35 -17.71 -7.81
C TYR A 167 -2.35 -18.85 -7.96
N SER A 168 -2.17 -19.34 -9.19
CA SER A 168 -1.23 -20.43 -9.48
C SER A 168 0.21 -20.05 -9.09
N PHE A 169 0.62 -18.83 -9.43
CA PHE A 169 1.93 -18.29 -9.05
C PHE A 169 2.11 -18.19 -7.53
N ILE A 170 1.10 -17.68 -6.81
CA ILE A 170 1.13 -17.59 -5.35
C ILE A 170 1.30 -18.99 -4.73
N MET A 171 0.53 -19.98 -5.21
CA MET A 171 0.60 -21.33 -4.66
C MET A 171 1.95 -22.00 -4.92
N GLU A 172 2.57 -21.77 -6.08
CA GLU A 172 3.93 -22.23 -6.37
C GLU A 172 4.93 -21.65 -5.35
N PHE A 173 4.91 -20.33 -5.17
CA PHE A 173 5.75 -19.63 -4.20
C PHE A 173 5.55 -20.13 -2.76
N LEU A 174 4.30 -20.32 -2.31
CA LEU A 174 4.02 -20.78 -0.96
C LEU A 174 4.50 -22.22 -0.73
N ASN A 175 4.35 -23.11 -1.71
CA ASN A 175 4.85 -24.49 -1.62
C ASN A 175 6.38 -24.52 -1.55
N GLU A 176 7.07 -23.68 -2.31
CA GLU A 176 8.54 -23.56 -2.24
C GLU A 176 8.99 -23.09 -0.85
N ARG A 177 8.32 -22.06 -0.32
CA ARG A 177 8.60 -21.51 1.01
C ARG A 177 8.41 -22.53 2.15
N GLU A 178 7.39 -23.38 2.07
CA GLU A 178 7.17 -24.46 3.05
C GLU A 178 8.26 -25.53 3.00
N ASN A 179 8.78 -25.85 1.81
CA ASN A 179 9.83 -26.87 1.64
C ASN A 179 11.22 -26.40 2.13
N ASP A 180 11.45 -25.09 2.19
CA ASP A 180 12.69 -24.47 2.65
C ASP A 180 12.72 -24.15 4.16
N SER A 181 11.60 -24.36 4.87
CA SER A 181 11.44 -24.08 6.32
C SER A 181 11.66 -25.31 7.20
#